data_AF-A0A2E1V129-F1
#
_entry.id   AF-A0A2E1V129-F1
#
_cell.length_a   1.000
_cell.length_b   1.000
_cell.length_c   1.000
_cell.angle_alpha   90.00
_cell.angle_beta   90.00
_cell.angle_gamma   90.00
#
_symmetry.space_group_name_H-M   'P 1'
#
loop_
_entity.id
_entity.type
_entity.pdbx_description
1 polymer ?
#
loop_
_entity_poly.entity_id
_entity_poly.type
_entity_poly.pdbx_seq_one_letter_code
_entity_poly.pdbx_strand_id
1 'polypeptide(L)'
;MVRIFKTFLLALSLIVMTSAAAQAQVTVQGVPVERGVGFQEPATPIMERAVAQYNILILPIVTAVTLFVLALLLWTCWRYREREGRQPSTVTHNTMIEVIWT
;
A
#
# COMPACT_ATOMS: atom_id res chain seq x y z
N MET A 1 -54.49 -28.72 -5.69
CA MET A 1 -53.68 -27.70 -4.99
C MET A 1 -52.26 -28.17 -4.65
N VAL A 2 -52.09 -29.34 -4.01
CA VAL A 2 -50.78 -29.86 -3.55
C VAL A 2 -49.75 -30.11 -4.67
N ARG A 3 -50.18 -30.53 -5.87
CA ARG A 3 -49.28 -30.76 -7.02
C ARG A 3 -48.63 -29.46 -7.54
N ILE A 4 -49.43 -28.42 -7.76
CA ILE A 4 -48.98 -27.09 -8.22
C ILE A 4 -48.01 -26.45 -7.22
N PHE A 5 -48.28 -26.58 -5.92
CA PHE A 5 -47.40 -26.08 -4.87
C PHE A 5 -46.03 -26.79 -4.85
N LYS A 6 -46.00 -28.11 -5.05
CA LYS A 6 -44.75 -28.88 -5.16
C LYS A 6 -43.94 -28.51 -6.40
N THR A 7 -44.59 -28.31 -7.54
CA THR A 7 -43.90 -27.89 -8.78
C THR A 7 -43.32 -26.48 -8.65
N PHE A 8 -44.02 -25.58 -7.97
CA PHE A 8 -43.54 -24.24 -7.66
C PHE A 8 -42.32 -24.26 -6.73
N LEU A 9 -42.36 -25.09 -5.66
CA LEU A 9 -41.21 -25.29 -4.77
C LEU A 9 -40.00 -25.90 -5.49
N LEU A 10 -40.24 -26.86 -6.39
CA LEU A 10 -39.16 -27.48 -7.18
C LEU A 10 -38.52 -26.46 -8.14
N ALA A 11 -39.34 -25.64 -8.83
CA ALA A 11 -38.85 -24.57 -9.69
C ALA A 11 -38.05 -23.52 -8.90
N LEU A 12 -38.52 -23.13 -7.71
CA LEU A 12 -37.82 -22.20 -6.83
C LEU A 12 -36.47 -22.77 -6.37
N SER A 13 -36.41 -24.06 -5.99
CA SER A 13 -35.15 -24.71 -5.61
C SER A 13 -34.15 -24.78 -6.77
N LEU A 14 -34.63 -25.02 -8.00
CA LEU A 14 -33.78 -25.05 -9.19
C LEU A 14 -33.22 -23.67 -9.52
N ILE A 15 -34.03 -22.61 -9.38
CA ILE A 15 -33.60 -21.21 -9.56
C ILE A 15 -32.52 -20.86 -8.53
N VAL A 16 -32.72 -21.20 -7.26
CA VAL A 16 -31.74 -20.95 -6.19
C VAL A 16 -30.41 -21.68 -6.43
N MET A 17 -30.46 -22.93 -6.91
CA MET A 17 -29.24 -23.69 -7.24
C MET A 17 -28.49 -23.11 -8.46
N THR A 18 -29.22 -22.63 -9.48
CA THR A 18 -28.58 -21.98 -10.64
C THR A 18 -27.96 -20.63 -10.30
N SER A 19 -28.53 -19.87 -9.35
CA SER A 19 -27.94 -18.62 -8.88
C SER A 19 -26.65 -18.86 -8.07
N ALA A 20 -26.57 -19.95 -7.30
CA ALA A 20 -25.36 -20.29 -6.54
C ALA A 20 -24.18 -20.66 -7.46
N ALA A 21 -24.44 -21.36 -8.56
CA ALA A 21 -23.41 -21.71 -9.54
C ALA A 21 -22.89 -20.50 -10.33
N ALA A 22 -23.73 -19.50 -10.58
CA ALA A 22 -23.34 -18.26 -11.28
C ALA A 22 -22.44 -17.33 -10.45
N GLN A 23 -22.36 -17.54 -9.12
CA GLN A 23 -21.49 -16.78 -8.21
C GLN A 23 -20.10 -17.40 -8.01
N ALA A 24 -19.77 -18.49 -8.72
CA ALA A 24 -18.42 -19.03 -8.73
C ALA A 24 -17.49 -18.11 -9.56
N GLN A 25 -17.16 -16.95 -9.00
CA GLN A 25 -16.17 -16.05 -9.56
C GLN A 25 -14.80 -16.70 -9.39
N VAL A 26 -14.22 -17.17 -10.49
CA VAL A 26 -12.81 -17.57 -10.54
C VAL A 26 -11.98 -16.31 -10.32
N THR A 27 -11.52 -16.08 -9.09
CA THR A 27 -10.49 -15.09 -8.82
C THR A 27 -9.20 -15.59 -9.46
N VAL A 28 -8.87 -15.07 -10.65
CA VAL A 28 -7.58 -15.33 -11.28
C VAL A 28 -6.52 -14.77 -10.35
N GLN A 29 -5.72 -15.63 -9.72
CA GLN A 29 -4.61 -15.23 -8.88
C GLN A 29 -3.33 -15.03 -9.70
N GLY A 30 -2.41 -14.19 -9.21
CA GLY A 30 -1.15 -13.90 -9.89
C GLY A 30 -1.27 -12.99 -11.12
N VAL A 31 -2.37 -12.23 -11.23
CA VAL A 31 -2.53 -11.21 -12.27
C VAL A 31 -2.46 -9.81 -11.67
N PRO A 32 -1.83 -8.85 -12.38
CA PRO A 32 -1.86 -7.46 -11.95
C PRO A 32 -3.28 -6.90 -12.03
N VAL A 33 -3.61 -6.01 -11.11
CA VAL A 33 -4.85 -5.23 -11.15
C VAL A 33 -4.60 -3.89 -11.83
N GLU A 34 -5.59 -3.41 -12.58
CA GLU A 34 -5.50 -2.10 -13.24
C GLU A 34 -5.22 -1.01 -12.20
N ARG A 35 -4.16 -0.22 -12.40
CA ARG A 35 -3.70 0.86 -11.48
C ARG A 35 -3.26 0.38 -10.09
N GLY A 36 -2.87 -0.88 -9.94
CA GLY A 36 -2.30 -1.39 -8.69
C GLY A 36 -0.99 -0.69 -8.31
N VAL A 37 -0.88 -0.29 -7.03
CA VAL A 37 0.32 0.36 -6.46
C VAL A 37 1.04 -0.49 -5.41
N GLY A 38 0.45 -1.63 -5.04
CA GLY A 38 1.00 -2.59 -4.08
C GLY A 38 1.43 -3.89 -4.76
N PHE A 39 1.84 -4.85 -3.93
CA PHE A 39 2.14 -6.20 -4.40
C PHE A 39 0.87 -6.96 -4.82
N GLN A 40 1.04 -7.95 -5.69
CA GLN A 40 -0.01 -8.93 -5.99
C GLN A 40 -0.31 -9.79 -4.74
N GLU A 41 -1.47 -10.45 -4.74
CA GLU A 41 -1.86 -11.37 -3.68
C GLU A 41 -0.78 -12.47 -3.50
N PRO A 42 -0.23 -12.66 -2.29
CA PRO A 42 0.80 -13.66 -2.06
C PRO A 42 0.32 -15.09 -2.37
N ALA A 43 1.06 -15.80 -3.22
CA ALA A 43 0.78 -17.20 -3.54
C ALA A 43 1.56 -18.20 -2.65
N THR A 44 2.45 -17.70 -1.77
CA THR A 44 3.28 -18.55 -0.90
C THR A 44 3.45 -17.93 0.50
N PRO A 45 3.67 -18.75 1.54
CA PRO A 45 3.93 -18.27 2.90
C PRO A 45 5.18 -17.37 3.02
N ILE A 46 6.15 -17.53 2.10
CA ILE A 46 7.36 -16.69 2.07
C ILE A 46 6.99 -15.27 1.59
N MET A 47 6.17 -15.17 0.55
CA MET A 47 5.72 -13.89 0.01
C MET A 47 4.83 -13.15 1.01
N GLU A 48 3.96 -13.85 1.74
CA GLU A 48 3.14 -13.26 2.81
C GLU A 48 4.00 -12.56 3.86
N ARG A 49 5.06 -13.23 4.33
CA ARG A 49 5.99 -12.67 5.32
C ARG A 49 6.76 -11.47 4.76
N ALA A 50 7.22 -11.55 3.51
CA ALA A 50 7.95 -10.48 2.85
C ALA A 50 7.09 -9.21 2.70
N VAL A 51 5.86 -9.36 2.23
CA VAL A 51 4.91 -8.25 2.07
C VAL A 51 4.54 -7.65 3.43
N ALA A 52 4.32 -8.49 4.44
CA ALA A 52 4.04 -8.01 5.80
C ALA A 52 5.21 -7.18 6.36
N GLN A 53 6.45 -7.67 6.24
CA GLN A 53 7.64 -6.94 6.69
C GLN A 53 7.83 -5.63 5.92
N TYR A 54 7.62 -5.64 4.60
CA TYR A 54 7.71 -4.43 3.80
C TYR A 54 6.70 -3.37 4.25
N ASN A 55 5.43 -3.75 4.40
CA ASN A 55 4.36 -2.81 4.72
C ASN A 55 4.44 -2.28 6.16
N ILE A 56 4.86 -3.11 7.11
CA ILE A 56 4.86 -2.74 8.54
C ILE A 56 6.16 -2.05 8.96
N LEU A 57 7.30 -2.45 8.39
CA LEU A 57 8.61 -2.00 8.87
C LEU A 57 9.31 -1.14 7.82
N ILE A 58 9.58 -1.69 6.64
CA ILE A 58 10.51 -1.07 5.69
C ILE A 58 9.90 0.20 5.07
N LEU A 59 8.69 0.10 4.52
CA LEU A 59 8.04 1.22 3.85
C LEU A 59 7.81 2.41 4.81
N PRO A 60 7.31 2.21 6.05
CA PRO A 60 7.17 3.31 7.01
C PRO A 60 8.50 3.96 7.39
N ILE A 61 9.57 3.20 7.62
CA ILE A 61 10.88 3.75 7.98
C ILE A 61 11.43 4.62 6.85
N VAL A 62 11.43 4.12 5.60
CA VAL A 62 11.94 4.89 4.46
C VAL A 62 11.05 6.10 4.17
N THR A 63 9.74 5.97 4.33
CA THR A 63 8.82 7.12 4.22
C THR A 63 9.11 8.19 5.27
N ALA A 64 9.39 7.80 6.51
CA ALA A 64 9.75 8.75 7.56
C ALA A 64 11.08 9.48 7.25
N VAL A 65 12.10 8.75 6.80
CA VAL A 65 13.40 9.33 6.43
C VAL A 65 13.27 10.27 5.23
N THR A 66 12.52 9.88 4.20
CA THR A 66 12.31 10.74 3.02
C THR A 66 11.54 12.02 3.36
N LEU A 67 10.52 11.94 4.22
CA LEU A 67 9.83 13.12 4.73
C LEU A 67 10.73 14.01 5.59
N PHE A 68 11.61 13.42 6.40
CA PHE A 68 12.61 14.16 7.17
C PHE A 68 13.57 14.93 6.26
N VAL A 69 14.13 14.27 5.24
CA VAL A 69 15.01 14.92 4.26
C VAL A 69 14.25 16.00 3.48
N LEU A 70 13.02 15.72 3.04
CA LEU A 70 12.19 16.72 2.35
C LEU A 70 11.93 17.95 3.24
N ALA A 71 11.62 17.74 4.52
CA ALA A 71 11.43 18.83 5.47
C ALA A 71 12.72 19.67 5.64
N LEU A 72 13.89 19.02 5.72
CA LEU A 72 15.18 19.72 5.78
C LEU A 72 15.46 20.53 4.50
N LEU A 73 15.17 19.99 3.32
CA LEU A 73 15.35 20.71 2.05
C LEU A 73 14.39 21.90 1.93
N LEU A 74 13.11 21.71 2.27
CA LEU A 74 12.15 22.81 2.29
C LEU A 74 12.57 23.88 3.30
N TRP A 75 13.03 23.46 4.48
CA TRP A 75 13.58 24.35 5.49
C TRP A 75 14.80 25.11 4.98
N THR A 76 15.78 24.45 4.34
CA THR A 76 17.00 25.11 3.87
C THR A 76 16.71 26.07 2.73
N CYS A 77 15.89 25.68 1.76
CA CYS A 77 15.46 26.57 0.67
C CYS A 77 14.71 27.80 1.20
N TRP A 78 13.81 27.61 2.18
CA TRP A 78 13.05 28.72 2.75
C TRP A 78 13.92 29.61 3.66
N ARG A 79 14.74 29.01 4.53
CA ARG A 79 15.53 29.69 5.56
C ARG A 79 16.87 30.24 5.06
N TYR A 80 17.37 29.83 3.90
CA TYR A 80 18.65 30.32 3.36
C TYR A 80 18.53 30.89 1.94
N ARG A 81 17.33 31.28 1.51
CA ARG A 81 17.13 32.00 0.24
C ARG A 81 17.90 33.32 0.19
N GLU A 82 18.41 33.65 -0.98
CA GLU A 82 19.16 34.88 -1.27
C GLU A 82 18.38 36.15 -0.92
N ARG A 83 17.06 36.17 -1.18
CA ARG A 83 16.19 37.33 -0.93
C ARG A 83 16.25 37.86 0.51
N GLU A 84 16.63 37.04 1.49
CA GLU A 84 16.75 37.47 2.88
C GLU A 84 18.12 38.10 3.23
N GLY A 85 19.05 38.21 2.28
CA GLY A 85 20.32 38.93 2.47
C GLY A 85 21.24 38.30 3.51
N ARG A 86 21.13 36.99 3.75
CA ARG A 86 21.96 36.28 4.73
C ARG A 86 23.36 36.04 4.17
N GLN A 87 24.38 36.41 4.93
CA GLN A 87 25.77 36.06 4.61
C GLN A 87 25.97 34.55 4.79
N PRO A 88 26.57 33.84 3.82
CA PRO A 88 26.85 32.41 3.94
C PRO A 88 27.78 32.11 5.12
N SER A 89 27.52 31.00 5.81
CA SER A 89 28.42 30.50 6.87
C SER A 89 29.70 29.94 6.26
N THR A 90 30.82 30.07 6.99
CA THR A 90 32.12 29.48 6.64
C THR A 90 32.42 28.17 7.38
N VAL A 91 31.48 27.69 8.21
CA VAL A 91 31.62 26.40 8.94
C VAL A 91 31.59 25.24 7.95
N THR A 92 32.62 24.40 7.98
CA THR A 92 32.78 23.26 7.07
C THR A 92 32.61 21.90 7.73
N HIS A 93 32.78 21.81 9.06
CA HIS A 93 32.75 20.54 9.80
C HIS A 93 31.97 20.70 11.11
N ASN A 94 31.28 19.64 11.50
CA ASN A 94 30.65 19.54 12.81
C ASN A 94 30.66 18.07 13.26
N THR A 95 31.72 17.69 13.96
CA THR A 95 31.94 16.30 14.41
C THR A 95 30.76 15.72 15.18
N MET A 96 30.07 16.52 16.00
CA MET A 96 28.93 16.04 16.77
C MET A 96 27.77 15.61 15.86
N ILE A 97 27.45 16.43 14.85
CA ILE A 97 26.40 16.10 13.88
C ILE A 97 26.84 14.93 13.01
N GLU A 98 28.11 14.88 12.62
CA GLU A 98 28.66 13.80 11.80
C GLU A 98 28.53 12.44 12.47
N VAL A 99 28.75 12.37 13.79
CA VAL A 99 28.56 11.14 14.58
C VAL A 99 27.08 10.75 14.69
N ILE A 100 26.16 11.72 14.74
CA ILE A 100 24.72 11.45 14.87
C ILE A 100 24.14 10.87 13.57
N TRP A 101 24.65 11.27 12.39
CA TRP A 101 24.08 10.87 11.10
C TRP A 101 24.80 9.70 10.40
N THR A 102 25.84 9.15 11.02
CA THR A 102 26.61 8.01 10.48
C THR A 102 26.00 6.70 10.95
#